data_AF-A0A5D3F6F0-F1
#
_entry.id   AF-A0A5D3F6F0-F1
#
_cell.length_a   1.000
_cell.length_b   1.000
_cell.length_c   1.000
_cell.angle_alpha   90.00
_cell.angle_beta   90.00
_cell.angle_gamma   90.00
#
_symmetry.space_group_name_H-M   'P 1'
#
loop_
_entity.id
_entity.type
_entity.pdbx_description
1 polymer ?
#
loop_
_entity_poly.entity_id
_entity_poly.type
_entity_poly.pdbx_seq_one_letter_code
_entity_poly.pdbx_strand_id
1 'polypeptide(L)'
;MLRAQMDTRVANDAIKTGRLSEVMASLMERLAPEAAYFGPSDGGRSCTLVFDMQDSSALPAIAEPLFQEFGAKIEIQPVMNREDLEKGLAALG
;
A
#
# COMPACT_ATOMS: atom_id res chain seq x y z
N MET A 1 5.79 -4.48 -2.27
CA MET A 1 4.47 -4.66 -1.65
C MET A 1 4.32 -3.73 -0.45
N LEU A 2 3.22 -2.98 -0.38
CA LEU A 2 2.83 -2.15 0.75
C LEU A 2 1.59 -2.75 1.42
N ARG A 3 1.61 -2.86 2.75
CA ARG A 3 0.43 -3.13 3.57
C ARG A 3 0.18 -1.91 4.44
N ALA A 4 -1.06 -1.41 4.46
CA ALA A 4 -1.45 -0.33 5.36
C ALA A 4 -2.66 -0.77 6.19
N GLN A 5 -2.58 -0.56 7.49
CA GLN A 5 -3.69 -0.70 8.44
C GLN A 5 -4.05 0.69 8.95
N MET A 6 -5.28 1.12 8.73
CA MET A 6 -5.75 2.46 9.10
C MET A 6 -6.27 2.50 10.53
N ASP A 7 -6.13 3.65 11.20
CA ASP A 7 -6.79 3.86 12.48
C ASP A 7 -8.32 3.87 12.29
N THR A 8 -9.03 3.09 13.12
CA THR A 8 -10.47 2.90 12.97
C THR A 8 -11.25 4.20 13.13
N ARG A 9 -10.88 5.06 14.08
CA ARG A 9 -11.60 6.31 14.33
C ARG A 9 -11.38 7.28 13.18
N VAL A 10 -10.11 7.51 12.82
CA VAL A 10 -9.73 8.44 11.74
C VAL A 10 -10.34 7.97 10.41
N ALA A 11 -10.21 6.69 10.07
CA ALA A 11 -10.74 6.18 8.82
C ALA A 11 -12.28 6.21 8.75
N ASN A 12 -12.98 6.10 9.88
CA ASN A 12 -14.44 6.24 9.90
C ASN A 12 -14.88 7.68 9.59
N ASP A 13 -14.17 8.68 10.11
CA ASP A 13 -14.46 10.07 9.79
C ASP A 13 -14.07 10.41 8.36
N ALA A 14 -12.93 9.88 7.87
CA ALA A 14 -12.52 10.02 6.47
C ALA A 14 -13.49 9.38 5.46
N ILE A 15 -14.24 8.34 5.86
CA ILE A 15 -15.32 7.78 5.03
C ILE A 15 -16.50 8.75 4.95
N LYS A 16 -16.91 9.33 6.08
CA LYS A 16 -18.05 10.27 6.12
C LYS A 16 -17.79 11.51 5.28
N THR A 17 -16.54 11.97 5.23
CA THR A 17 -16.12 13.14 4.45
C THR A 17 -15.80 12.81 2.98
N GLY A 18 -15.81 11.53 2.59
CA GLY A 18 -15.40 11.08 1.25
C GLY A 18 -13.88 11.06 1.02
N ARG A 19 -13.11 11.59 1.97
CA ARG A 19 -11.65 11.72 1.88
C ARG A 19 -10.94 10.39 1.67
N LEU A 20 -11.45 9.31 2.26
CA LEU A 20 -10.89 7.98 2.05
C LEU A 20 -10.91 7.58 0.57
N SER A 21 -12.02 7.85 -0.13
CA SER A 21 -12.15 7.51 -1.55
C SER A 21 -11.20 8.34 -2.41
N GLU A 22 -11.04 9.63 -2.13
CA GLU A 22 -10.16 10.53 -2.88
C GLU A 22 -8.69 10.11 -2.78
N VAL A 23 -8.20 9.87 -1.56
CA VAL A 23 -6.81 9.48 -1.32
C VAL A 23 -6.53 8.10 -1.92
N MET A 24 -7.46 7.14 -1.79
CA MET A 24 -7.32 5.84 -2.44
C MET A 24 -7.26 5.97 -3.96
N ALA A 25 -8.13 6.78 -4.58
CA ALA A 25 -8.12 7.00 -6.02
C ALA A 25 -6.79 7.61 -6.49
N SER A 26 -6.30 8.63 -5.80
CA SER A 26 -4.99 9.24 -6.09
C SER A 26 -3.83 8.23 -5.94
N LEU A 27 -3.89 7.35 -4.94
CA LEU A 27 -2.90 6.29 -4.79
C LEU A 27 -2.96 5.26 -5.93
N MET A 28 -4.15 4.85 -6.37
CA MET A 28 -4.29 3.91 -7.50
C MET A 28 -3.76 4.52 -8.80
N GLU A 29 -4.06 5.79 -9.06
CA GLU A 29 -3.60 6.51 -10.25
C GLU A 29 -2.06 6.63 -10.26
N ARG A 30 -1.47 7.02 -9.13
CA ARG A 30 -0.02 7.24 -9.04
C ARG A 30 0.78 5.94 -9.05
N LEU A 31 0.30 4.92 -8.35
CA LEU A 31 1.04 3.67 -8.18
C LEU A 31 0.79 2.67 -9.30
N ALA A 32 -0.36 2.75 -9.97
CA ALA A 32 -0.81 1.76 -10.95
C ALA A 32 -0.48 0.32 -10.52
N PRO A 33 -0.97 -0.12 -9.33
CA PRO A 33 -0.52 -1.36 -8.74
C PRO A 33 -0.90 -2.56 -9.62
N GLU A 34 0.01 -3.54 -9.70
CA GLU A 34 -0.23 -4.84 -10.33
C GLU A 34 -1.40 -5.57 -9.65
N ALA A 35 -1.52 -5.41 -8.33
CA ALA A 35 -2.61 -5.94 -7.55
C ALA A 35 -2.95 -5.04 -6.36
N ALA A 36 -4.25 -4.84 -6.12
CA ALA A 36 -4.77 -4.10 -4.98
C ALA A 36 -5.83 -4.93 -4.27
N TYR A 37 -5.63 -5.18 -2.98
CA TYR A 37 -6.54 -5.93 -2.12
C TYR A 37 -6.99 -5.05 -0.96
N PHE A 38 -8.28 -5.09 -0.67
CA PHE A 38 -8.89 -4.31 0.41
C PHE A 38 -9.65 -5.25 1.33
N GLY A 39 -9.44 -5.13 2.63
CA GLY A 39 -10.05 -6.02 3.59
C GLY A 39 -9.59 -5.73 5.02
N PRO A 40 -10.17 -6.42 6.01
CA PRO A 40 -9.72 -6.29 7.38
C PRO A 40 -8.36 -6.97 7.59
N SER A 41 -7.47 -6.33 8.35
CA SER A 41 -6.26 -6.96 8.92
C SER A 41 -6.12 -6.49 10.36
N ASP A 42 -5.84 -7.43 11.27
CA ASP A 42 -5.61 -7.14 12.69
C ASP A 42 -6.74 -6.31 13.33
N GLY A 43 -7.99 -6.60 12.93
CA GLY A 43 -9.20 -5.91 13.41
C GLY A 43 -9.40 -4.50 12.87
N GLY A 44 -8.56 -4.01 11.96
CA GLY A 44 -8.64 -2.69 11.34
C GLY A 44 -8.93 -2.73 9.85
N ARG A 45 -9.29 -1.57 9.28
CA ARG A 45 -9.48 -1.38 7.83
C ARG A 45 -8.11 -1.31 7.16
N SER A 46 -7.87 -2.17 6.17
CA SER A 46 -6.54 -2.31 5.60
C SER A 46 -6.56 -2.43 4.07
N CYS A 47 -5.42 -2.13 3.47
CA CYS A 47 -5.14 -2.41 2.07
C CYS A 47 -3.77 -3.07 1.90
N THR A 48 -3.64 -3.87 0.86
CA THR A 48 -2.36 -4.42 0.39
C THR A 48 -2.21 -4.10 -1.08
N LEU A 49 -1.13 -3.40 -1.42
CA LEU A 49 -0.81 -2.94 -2.77
C LEU A 49 0.50 -3.58 -3.22
N VAL A 50 0.48 -4.23 -4.38
CA VAL A 50 1.66 -4.74 -5.07
C VAL A 50 1.92 -3.82 -6.25
N PHE A 51 3.08 -3.17 -6.27
CA PHE A 51 3.46 -2.19 -7.29
C PHE A 51 4.98 -2.15 -7.43
N ASP A 52 5.42 -1.70 -8.59
CA ASP A 52 6.82 -1.49 -8.91
C ASP A 52 7.32 -0.17 -8.33
N MET A 53 8.23 -0.26 -7.36
CA MET A 53 8.89 0.89 -6.77
C MET A 53 10.28 1.05 -7.38
N GLN A 54 10.43 2.02 -8.28
CA GLN A 54 11.69 2.26 -8.98
C GLN A 54 12.76 2.94 -8.10
N ASP A 55 12.34 3.81 -7.18
CA ASP A 55 13.24 4.55 -6.29
C ASP A 55 12.65 4.62 -4.87
N SER A 56 13.49 4.38 -3.85
CA SER A 56 13.09 4.42 -2.45
C SER A 56 12.75 5.83 -1.97
N SER A 57 13.20 6.87 -2.66
CA SER A 57 12.81 8.27 -2.42
C SER A 57 11.32 8.51 -2.67
N ALA A 58 10.61 7.61 -3.37
CA ALA A 58 9.16 7.69 -3.54
C ALA A 58 8.39 7.34 -2.26
N LEU A 59 9.02 6.68 -1.28
CA LEU A 59 8.37 6.22 -0.06
C LEU A 59 7.60 7.31 0.69
N PRO A 60 8.17 8.51 0.97
CA PRO A 60 7.42 9.56 1.66
C PRO A 60 6.18 10.01 0.89
N ALA A 61 6.28 10.17 -0.43
CA ALA A 61 5.15 10.57 -1.25
C ALA A 61 4.00 9.56 -1.17
N ILE A 62 4.33 8.26 -1.06
CA ILE A 62 3.38 7.15 -0.96
C ILE A 62 2.80 7.03 0.44
N ALA A 63 3.65 7.08 1.46
CA ALA A 63 3.31 6.78 2.84
C ALA A 63 2.67 7.97 3.58
N GLU A 64 3.11 9.21 3.35
CA GLU A 64 2.62 10.39 4.06
C GLU A 64 1.10 10.59 3.96
N PRO A 65 0.46 10.46 2.78
CA PRO A 65 -0.99 10.58 2.69
C PRO A 65 -1.71 9.55 3.57
N LEU A 66 -1.18 8.33 3.68
CA LEU A 66 -1.76 7.28 4.50
C LEU A 66 -1.55 7.55 6.00
N PHE A 67 -0.39 8.10 6.38
CA PHE A 67 -0.11 8.52 7.75
C PHE A 67 -1.01 9.68 8.17
N GLN A 68 -1.07 10.73 7.37
CA GLN A 68 -1.75 11.97 7.73
C GLN A 68 -3.27 11.83 7.67
N GLU A 69 -3.81 11.19 6.63
CA GLU A 69 -5.25 11.15 6.40
C GLU A 69 -5.93 10.02 7.18
N PHE A 70 -5.20 8.95 7.52
CA PHE A 70 -5.78 7.74 8.12
C PHE A 70 -5.10 7.27 9.40
N GLY A 71 -4.04 7.92 9.87
CA GLY A 71 -3.24 7.43 10.99
C GLY A 71 -2.70 6.02 10.76
N ALA A 72 -2.39 5.69 9.50
CA ALA A 72 -2.12 4.30 9.12
C ALA A 72 -0.79 3.79 9.69
N LYS A 73 -0.73 2.50 10.00
CA LYS A 73 0.53 1.75 10.17
C LYS A 73 0.86 1.11 8.83
N ILE A 74 2.09 1.30 8.36
CA ILE A 74 2.52 0.87 7.02
C ILE A 74 3.72 -0.07 7.14
N GLU A 75 3.64 -1.19 6.42
CA GLU A 75 4.74 -2.12 6.20
C GLU A 75 5.03 -2.18 4.71
N ILE A 76 6.31 -2.01 4.33
CA ILE A 76 6.76 -2.11 2.94
C ILE A 76 7.87 -3.12 2.86
N GLN A 77 7.71 -4.10 1.97
CA GLN A 77 8.68 -5.15 1.74
C GLN A 77 8.86 -5.41 0.24
N PRO A 78 10.09 -5.62 -0.23
CA PRO A 78 10.35 -6.21 -1.53
C PRO A 78 9.70 -7.58 -1.60
N VAL A 79 9.05 -7.88 -2.71
CA VAL A 79 8.49 -9.20 -3.00
C VAL A 79 8.84 -9.54 -4.44
N MET A 80 8.79 -10.82 -4.77
CA MET A 80 9.09 -11.35 -6.09
C MET A 80 7.86 -12.08 -6.61
N ASN A 81 7.54 -11.88 -7.88
CA ASN A 81 6.60 -12.77 -8.56
C ASN A 81 7.32 -14.10 -8.91
N ARG A 82 6.62 -15.01 -9.61
CA ARG A 82 7.20 -16.30 -9.98
C ARG A 82 8.43 -16.16 -10.88
N GLU A 83 8.38 -15.27 -11.87
CA GLU A 83 9.47 -15.07 -12.84
C GLU A 83 10.71 -14.47 -12.16
N ASP A 84 10.51 -13.50 -11.27
CA ASP A 84 11.58 -12.89 -10.47
C ASP A 84 12.26 -13.92 -9.57
N LEU A 85 11.47 -14.78 -8.93
CA LEU A 85 11.98 -15.87 -8.10
C LEU A 85 12.81 -16.86 -8.91
N GLU A 86 12.29 -17.32 -10.06
CA GLU A 86 13.01 -18.24 -10.96
C GLU A 86 14.34 -17.64 -11.43
N LYS A 87 14.34 -16.35 -11.81
CA LYS A 87 15.55 -15.61 -12.19
C LYS A 87 16.55 -15.50 -11.04
N GLY A 88 16.09 -15.17 -9.83
CA GLY A 88 16.94 -15.07 -8.65
C GLY A 88 17.57 -16.41 -8.28
N LEU A 89 16.80 -17.50 -8.35
CA LEU A 89 17.29 -18.86 -8.08
C LEU A 89 18.30 -19.33 -9.12
N ALA A 90 18.09 -19.02 -10.40
CA ALA A 90 19.02 -19.37 -11.47
C ALA A 90 20.40 -18.70 -11.32
N ALA A 91 20.48 -17.56 -10.63
CA ALA A 91 21.74 -16.84 -10.38
C ALA A 91 22.54 -17.37 -9.17
N LEU A 92 21.99 -18.32 -8.40
CA LEU A 92 22.68 -18.91 -7.23
C LEU A 92 23.64 -20.07 -7.59
N GLY A 93 23.72 -20.44 -8.87
CA GLY A 93 24.62 -21.48 -9.41
C GLY A 93 25.68 -20.90 -10.33
#